data_AF-A0A6A7M2U1-F1
#
_entry.id   AF-A0A6A7M2U1-F1
#
_cell.length_a   1.000
_cell.length_b   1.000
_cell.length_c   1.000
_cell.angle_alpha   90.00
_cell.angle_beta   90.00
_cell.angle_gamma   90.00
#
_symmetry.space_group_name_H-M   'P 1'
#
loop_
_entity.id
_entity.type
_entity.pdbx_description
1 polymer ?
#
loop_
_entity_poly.entity_id
_entity_poly.type
_entity_poly.pdbx_seq_one_letter_code
_entity_poly.pdbx_strand_id
1 'polypeptide(L)' 'MDRTTLQQRLWEAENLLHREELNILRQREAVGMLERAGHDASLARAFLKRLESRLASDVADRDRLFKQLADQH' A
#
# COMPACT_ATOMS: atom_id res chain seq x y z
N MET A 1 -6.33 7.04 -22.04
CA MET A 1 -6.25 5.57 -22.01
C MET A 1 -7.61 5.03 -22.38
N ASP A 2 -7.66 3.97 -23.15
CA ASP A 2 -8.91 3.24 -23.38
C ASP A 2 -9.36 2.52 -22.09
N ARG A 3 -10.62 2.09 -22.10
CA ARG A 3 -11.27 1.43 -20.97
C ARG A 3 -10.55 0.15 -20.53
N THR A 4 -10.07 -0.65 -21.48
CA THR A 4 -9.37 -1.91 -21.21
C THR A 4 -8.05 -1.67 -20.48
N THR A 5 -7.29 -0.67 -20.93
CA THR A 5 -6.05 -0.27 -20.26
C THR A 5 -6.31 0.21 -18.83
N LEU A 6 -7.37 0.98 -18.59
CA LEU A 6 -7.73 1.41 -17.23
C LEU A 6 -8.14 0.25 -16.33
N GLN A 7 -8.93 -0.70 -16.85
CA GLN A 7 -9.32 -1.90 -16.11
C GLN A 7 -8.11 -2.77 -15.72
N GLN A 8 -7.17 -2.97 -16.64
CA GLN A 8 -5.95 -3.72 -16.35
C GLN A 8 -5.12 -3.03 -15.26
N ARG A 9 -4.90 -1.72 -15.37
CA ARG A 9 -4.14 -0.96 -14.37
C ARG A 9 -4.82 -0.93 -13.01
N LEU A 10 -6.15 -0.86 -12.98
CA LEU A 10 -6.92 -0.93 -11.73
C LEU A 10 -6.73 -2.29 -11.06
N TRP A 11 -6.83 -3.39 -11.82
CA TRP A 11 -6.59 -4.74 -11.31
C TRP A 11 -5.16 -4.93 -10.80
N GLU A 12 -4.16 -4.41 -11.50
CA GLU A 12 -2.76 -4.43 -11.06
C GLU A 12 -2.57 -3.65 -9.75
N ALA A 13 -3.18 -2.46 -9.64
CA ALA A 13 -3.15 -1.63 -8.44
C ALA A 13 -3.80 -2.34 -7.25
N GLU A 14 -4.97 -2.95 -7.42
CA GLU A 14 -5.67 -3.69 -6.36
C GLU A 14 -4.83 -4.88 -5.85
N ASN A 15 -4.20 -5.64 -6.74
CA ASN A 15 -3.33 -6.74 -6.34
C ASN A 15 -2.08 -6.27 -5.59
N LEU A 16 -1.49 -5.15 -6.04
CA LEU A 16 -0.33 -4.56 -5.37
C LEU A 16 -0.71 -4.10 -3.96
N LEU A 17 -1.80 -3.34 -3.83
CA LEU A 17 -2.31 -2.85 -2.54
C LEU A 17 -2.52 -3.99 -1.56
N HIS A 18 -3.17 -5.07 -1.98
CA HIS A 18 -3.40 -6.23 -1.12
C HIS A 18 -2.07 -6.84 -0.60
N ARG A 19 -1.06 -6.95 -1.45
CA ARG A 19 0.27 -7.47 -1.06
C ARG A 19 0.98 -6.52 -0.11
N GLU A 20 0.88 -5.22 -0.34
CA GLU A 20 1.50 -4.19 0.50
C GLU A 20 0.84 -4.08 1.87
N GLU A 21 -0.49 -4.18 1.97
CA GLU A 21 -1.23 -4.24 3.23
C GLU A 21 -0.78 -5.43 4.08
N LEU A 22 -0.71 -6.62 3.48
CA LEU A 22 -0.20 -7.81 4.16
C LEU A 22 1.25 -7.65 4.61
N ASN A 23 2.09 -6.97 3.81
CA ASN A 23 3.46 -6.69 4.20
C ASN A 23 3.53 -5.72 5.38
N ILE A 24 2.77 -4.63 5.36
CA ILE A 24 2.70 -3.64 6.44
C ILE A 24 2.22 -4.29 7.75
N LEU A 25 1.23 -5.18 7.70
CA LEU A 25 0.78 -5.94 8.87
C LEU A 25 1.93 -6.75 9.48
N ARG A 26 2.68 -7.51 8.67
CA ARG A 26 3.85 -8.27 9.14
C ARG A 26 4.95 -7.36 9.70
N GLN A 27 5.19 -6.20 9.08
CA GLN A 27 6.19 -5.25 9.57
C GLN A 27 5.78 -4.61 10.90
N ARG A 28 4.49 -4.32 11.10
CA ARG A 28 3.94 -3.84 12.38
C ARG A 28 4.16 -4.87 13.49
N GLU A 29 3.89 -6.15 13.21
CA GLU A 29 4.15 -7.23 14.16
C GLU A 29 5.64 -7.34 14.52
N ALA A 30 6.53 -7.29 13.51
CA ALA A 30 7.98 -7.35 13.70
C ALA A 30 8.50 -6.18 14.56
N VAL A 31 8.06 -4.94 14.27
CA VAL A 31 8.39 -3.76 15.08
C VAL A 31 7.90 -3.94 16.51
N GLY A 32 6.66 -4.40 16.71
CA GLY A 32 6.12 -4.65 18.04
C GLY A 32 6.87 -5.74 18.82
N MET A 33 7.40 -6.76 18.14
CA MET A 33 8.26 -7.76 18.77
C MET A 33 9.60 -7.18 19.23
N LEU A 34 10.26 -6.37 18.38
CA LEU A 34 11.51 -5.70 18.75
C LEU A 34 11.32 -4.78 19.96
N GLU A 35 10.25 -3.99 19.96
CA GLU A 35 9.93 -3.07 21.05
C GLU A 35 9.66 -3.81 22.37
N ARG A 36 8.90 -4.91 22.33
CA ARG A 36 8.63 -5.74 23.52
C ARG A 36 9.88 -6.43 24.06
N ALA A 37 10.83 -6.77 23.19
CA ALA A 37 12.11 -7.34 23.58
C ALA A 37 13.12 -6.30 24.11
N GLY A 38 12.74 -5.00 24.13
CA GLY A 38 13.63 -3.92 24.56
C GLY A 38 14.72 -3.57 23.55
N HIS A 39 14.59 -4.02 22.30
CA HIS A 39 15.51 -3.66 21.24
C HIS A 39 15.19 -2.26 20.69
N ASP A 40 16.23 -1.56 20.20
CA ASP A 40 16.02 -0.32 19.47
C ASP A 40 15.33 -0.62 18.12
N ALA A 41 14.06 -0.27 18.04
CA ALA A 41 13.23 -0.42 16.84
C ALA A 41 13.10 0.87 16.02
N SER A 42 13.87 1.92 16.31
CA SER A 42 13.71 3.25 15.70
C SER A 42 13.81 3.22 14.17
N LEU A 43 14.79 2.49 13.63
CA LEU A 43 14.96 2.32 12.19
C LEU A 43 13.81 1.50 11.57
N ALA A 44 13.40 0.42 12.23
CA ALA A 44 12.30 -0.42 11.77
C ALA A 44 10.98 0.37 11.74
N ARG A 45 10.74 1.22 12.75
CA ARG A 45 9.58 2.11 12.81
C ARG A 45 9.62 3.18 11.72
N ALA A 46 10.78 3.78 11.47
CA ALA A 46 10.94 4.76 10.39
C ALA A 46 10.71 4.13 9.01
N PHE A 47 11.18 2.89 8.81
CA PHE A 47 10.92 2.13 7.59
C PHE A 47 9.43 1.80 7.44
N LEU A 48 8.78 1.32 8.50
CA LEU A 48 7.34 1.05 8.50
C LEU A 48 6.52 2.29 8.11
N LYS A 49 6.84 3.46 8.66
CA LYS A 49 6.16 4.72 8.28
C LYS A 49 6.30 5.06 6.79
N ARG A 50 7.46 4.75 6.18
CA ARG A 50 7.67 4.96 4.74
C ARG A 50 6.79 4.01 3.91
N LEU A 51 6.66 2.75 4.33
CA LEU A 51 5.75 1.81 3.67
C LEU A 51 4.30 2.27 3.78
N GLU A 52 3.86 2.70 4.97
CA GLU A 52 2.50 3.21 5.18
C GLU A 52 2.20 4.45 4.33
N SER A 53 3.18 5.35 4.19
CA SER A 53 3.05 6.55 3.35
C SER A 53 3.00 6.23 1.87
N ARG A 54 3.76 5.21 1.43
CA ARG A 54 3.70 4.69 0.06
C ARG A 54 2.34 4.05 -0.22
N LEU A 55 1.86 3.18 0.66
CA LEU A 55 0.54 2.55 0.52
C LEU A 55 -0.57 3.60 0.39
N ALA A 56 -0.53 4.66 1.20
CA ALA A 56 -1.50 5.75 1.08
C ALA A 56 -1.48 6.45 -0.29
N SER A 57 -0.29 6.59 -0.89
CA SER A 57 -0.14 7.16 -2.23
C SER A 57 -0.69 6.22 -3.31
N ASP A 58 -0.42 4.92 -3.17
CA ASP A 58 -0.89 3.90 -4.11
C ASP A 58 -2.43 3.72 -4.02
N VAL A 59 -3.02 3.86 -2.83
CA VAL A 59 -4.50 3.92 -2.66
C VAL A 59 -5.08 5.12 -3.41
N ALA A 60 -4.46 6.29 -3.31
CA ALA A 60 -4.91 7.48 -4.03
C ALA A 60 -4.82 7.30 -5.56
N ASP A 61 -3.79 6.60 -6.07
CA ASP A 61 -3.70 6.29 -7.50
C ASP A 61 -4.79 5.31 -7.95
N ARG A 62 -5.06 4.26 -7.15
CA ARG A 62 -6.17 3.32 -7.39
C ARG A 62 -7.50 4.06 -7.46
N ASP A 63 -7.79 4.94 -6.51
CA ASP A 63 -9.02 5.72 -6.46
C ASP A 63 -9.15 6.65 -7.68
N ARG A 64 -8.04 7.23 -8.14
CA ARG A 64 -7.98 8.01 -9.37
C ARG A 64 -8.29 7.14 -10.60
N LEU A 65 -7.70 5.95 -10.72
CA LEU A 65 -7.97 5.02 -11.82
C LEU A 65 -9.43 4.59 -11.84
N PHE A 66 -10.01 4.30 -10.68
CA PHE A 66 -11.42 3.96 -10.53
C PHE A 66 -12.32 5.11 -11.02
N LYS A 67 -12.03 6.34 -10.59
CA LYS A 67 -12.77 7.52 -11.05
C LYS A 67 -12.65 7.73 -12.56
N GLN A 68 -11.45 7.61 -13.13
CA GLN A 68 -11.25 7.72 -14.58
C GLN A 68 -12.04 6.67 -15.37
N LEU A 69 -12.13 5.45 -14.85
CA LEU A 69 -12.90 4.39 -15.47
C LEU A 69 -14.42 4.65 -15.39
N ALA A 70 -14.90 5.21 -14.27
CA ALA A 70 -16.29 5.61 -14.09
C ALA A 70 -16.68 6.79 -15.00
N ASP A 71 -15.76 7.75 -15.19
CA ASP A 71 -15.97 8.92 -16.07
C ASP A 71 -15.94 8.57 -17.57
N GLN A 72 -15.56 7.33 -17.93
CA GLN A 72 -15.61 6.81 -19.31
C GLN A 72 -16.94 6.11 -19.67
N HIS A 73 -18.01 6.42 -18.93
CA HIS A 73 -19.37 5.99 -19.23
C HIS A 73 -20.05 6.86 -20.28
#